data_AF-A0A2W2B2A3-F1
#
_entry.id   AF-A0A2W2B2A3-F1
#
_cell.length_a   1.000
_cell.length_b   1.000
_cell.length_c   1.000
_cell.angle_alpha   90.00
_cell.angle_beta   90.00
_cell.angle_gamma   90.00
#
_symmetry.space_group_name_H-M   'P 1'
#
loop_
_entity.id
_entity.type
_entity.pdbx_description
1 polymer ?
#
loop_
_entity_poly.entity_id
_entity_poly.type
_entity_poly.pdbx_seq_one_letter_code
_entity_poly.pdbx_strand_id
1 'polypeptide(L)'
;SIQDPRERPSDKQQQADEKHRRFADPESDFMAYLNLWNYLREKQHELSSSAFRRLCKAEFLNYLRVREWQDIYSQLRQALGVQPNSRPAEPQQVHTSLLVGLLSHVGVKDVMEKRGADGRRPIQEYIGARNARFAIFPGSALAKKQPQWVM
;
A
#
# COMPACT_ATOMS: atom_id res chain seq x y z
N SER A 1 -13.43 -0.65 -0.08
CA SER A 1 -12.40 0.24 -0.63
C SER A 1 -12.38 1.50 0.23
N ILE A 2 -11.62 1.47 1.31
CA ILE A 2 -11.57 2.55 2.30
C ILE A 2 -10.47 3.54 1.95
N GLN A 3 -10.50 4.71 2.58
CA GLN A 3 -9.39 5.65 2.51
C GLN A 3 -8.18 5.12 3.32
N ASP A 4 -6.97 5.43 2.86
CA ASP A 4 -5.74 5.08 3.56
C ASP A 4 -5.77 5.63 5.00
N PRO A 5 -5.52 4.79 6.03
CA PRO A 5 -5.49 5.25 7.41
C PRO A 5 -4.30 6.16 7.71
N ARG A 6 -3.24 6.18 6.88
CA ARG A 6 -2.09 7.05 7.07
C ARG A 6 -2.44 8.50 6.79
N GLU A 7 -2.16 9.37 7.75
CA GLU A 7 -2.34 10.81 7.65
C GLU A 7 -0.99 11.49 7.42
N ARG A 8 -0.97 12.50 6.54
CA ARG A 8 0.23 13.29 6.26
C ARG A 8 -0.11 14.79 6.38
N PRO A 9 -0.29 15.31 7.61
CA PRO A 9 -0.58 16.73 7.83
C PRO A 9 0.54 17.60 7.24
N SER A 10 0.18 18.73 6.62
CA SER A 10 1.15 19.60 5.93
C SER A 10 2.24 20.15 6.86
N ASP A 11 1.91 20.40 8.13
CA ASP A 11 2.82 20.89 9.18
C ASP A 11 3.73 19.79 9.77
N LYS A 12 3.38 18.51 9.57
CA LYS A 12 4.08 17.36 10.18
C LYS A 12 4.41 16.26 9.18
N GLN A 13 4.48 16.60 7.90
CA GLN A 13 4.67 15.63 6.82
C GLN A 13 5.93 14.78 7.01
N GLN A 14 7.06 15.40 7.36
CA GLN A 14 8.33 14.67 7.58
C GLN A 14 8.24 13.66 8.74
N GLN A 15 7.57 14.03 9.84
CA GLN A 15 7.40 13.16 11.00
C GLN A 15 6.47 11.99 10.68
N ALA A 16 5.38 12.24 9.95
CA ALA A 16 4.49 11.18 9.47
C ALA A 16 5.23 10.21 8.55
N ASP A 17 5.99 10.74 7.60
CA ASP A 17 6.77 9.95 6.65
C ASP A 17 7.80 9.06 7.33
N GLU A 18 8.49 9.58 8.33
CA GLU A 18 9.44 8.81 9.13
C GLU A 18 8.77 7.65 9.86
N LYS A 19 7.62 7.90 10.51
CA LYS A 19 6.84 6.86 11.20
C LYS A 19 6.30 5.82 10.23
N HIS A 20 5.86 6.22 9.04
CA HIS A 20 5.25 5.31 8.07
C HIS A 20 6.28 4.53 7.25
N ARG A 21 7.51 5.04 7.12
CA ARG A 21 8.59 4.38 6.37
C ARG A 21 8.90 2.97 6.87
N ARG A 22 8.71 2.69 8.15
CA ARG A 22 8.92 1.35 8.73
C ARG A 22 8.00 0.27 8.15
N PHE A 23 6.91 0.66 7.50
CA PHE A 23 6.00 -0.26 6.84
C PHE A 23 6.34 -0.46 5.37
N ALA A 24 7.15 0.41 4.77
CA ALA A 24 7.49 0.34 3.36
C ALA A 24 8.22 -0.97 3.05
N ASP A 25 7.83 -1.59 1.96
CA ASP A 25 8.52 -2.74 1.39
C ASP A 25 9.21 -2.28 0.09
N PRO A 26 10.49 -2.61 -0.12
CA PRO A 26 11.27 -2.10 -1.25
C PRO A 26 10.78 -2.61 -2.61
N GLU A 27 9.95 -3.65 -2.63
CA GLU A 27 9.49 -4.31 -3.84
C GLU A 27 7.97 -4.21 -4.06
N SER A 28 7.19 -3.78 -3.05
CA SER A 28 5.74 -3.75 -3.17
C SER A 28 5.01 -2.78 -2.24
N ASP A 29 4.17 -1.91 -2.82
CA ASP A 29 3.26 -1.08 -2.04
C ASP A 29 2.14 -1.91 -1.37
N PHE A 30 1.75 -3.05 -1.96
CA PHE A 30 0.77 -3.96 -1.35
C PHE A 30 1.30 -4.58 -0.06
N MET A 31 2.57 -4.98 -0.05
CA MET A 31 3.22 -5.50 1.16
C MET A 31 3.31 -4.42 2.23
N ALA A 32 3.45 -3.14 1.86
CA ALA A 32 3.42 -2.06 2.84
C ALA A 32 2.07 -1.95 3.58
N TYR A 33 0.95 -2.19 2.90
CA TYR A 33 -0.35 -2.30 3.56
C TYR A 33 -0.45 -3.51 4.48
N LEU A 34 0.07 -4.67 4.06
CA LEU A 34 0.06 -5.88 4.88
C LEU A 34 0.92 -5.70 6.16
N ASN A 35 2.07 -5.05 6.03
CA ASN A 35 2.95 -4.73 7.16
C ASN A 35 2.25 -3.81 8.16
N LEU A 36 1.59 -2.74 7.67
CA LEU A 36 0.81 -1.84 8.51
C LEU A 36 -0.33 -2.58 9.22
N TRP A 37 -1.05 -3.45 8.50
CA TRP A 37 -2.13 -4.25 9.06
C TRP A 37 -1.65 -5.15 10.21
N ASN A 38 -0.55 -5.90 9.98
CA ASN A 38 0.02 -6.80 10.98
C ASN A 38 0.46 -6.05 12.23
N TYR A 39 1.13 -4.90 12.05
CA TYR A 39 1.52 -4.02 13.16
C TYR A 39 0.31 -3.52 13.96
N LEU A 40 -0.75 -3.05 13.29
CA LEU A 40 -1.95 -2.57 13.95
C LEU A 40 -2.64 -3.69 14.75
N ARG A 41 -2.70 -4.90 14.20
CA ARG A 41 -3.27 -6.08 14.87
C ARG A 41 -2.47 -6.47 16.11
N GLU A 42 -1.14 -6.47 16.02
CA GLU A 42 -0.25 -6.73 17.14
C GLU A 42 -0.47 -5.69 18.25
N LYS A 43 -0.40 -4.40 17.92
CA LYS A 43 -0.56 -3.33 18.93
C LYS A 43 -1.94 -3.27 19.54
N GLN A 44 -2.98 -3.63 18.81
CA GLN A 44 -4.33 -3.71 19.37
C GLN A 44 -4.50 -4.90 20.33
N HIS A 45 -3.75 -5.99 20.14
CA HIS A 45 -3.75 -7.12 21.06
C HIS A 45 -2.96 -6.81 22.34
N GLU A 46 -1.85 -6.07 22.22
CA GLU A 46 -1.00 -5.70 23.35
C GLU A 46 -1.57 -4.55 24.21
N LEU A 47 -2.27 -3.60 23.58
CA LEU A 47 -2.68 -2.36 24.23
C LEU A 47 -4.17 -2.35 24.58
N SER A 48 -4.53 -1.62 25.64
CA SER A 48 -5.92 -1.28 25.89
C SER A 48 -6.49 -0.38 24.79
N SER A 49 -7.81 -0.38 24.60
CA SER A 49 -8.47 0.43 23.56
C SER A 49 -8.11 1.91 23.62
N SER A 50 -7.95 2.48 24.83
CA SER A 50 -7.57 3.89 24.98
C SER A 50 -6.10 4.14 24.61
N ALA A 51 -5.21 3.21 24.98
CA ALA A 51 -3.79 3.28 24.63
C ALA A 51 -3.58 3.10 23.12
N PHE A 52 -4.26 2.15 22.50
CA PHE A 52 -4.23 1.94 21.06
C PHE A 52 -4.71 3.17 20.28
N ARG A 53 -5.80 3.81 20.70
CA ARG A 53 -6.27 5.06 20.07
C ARG A 53 -5.24 6.19 20.17
N ARG A 54 -4.54 6.31 21.30
CA ARG A 54 -3.45 7.29 21.48
C ARG A 54 -2.25 6.95 20.58
N LEU A 55 -1.89 5.67 20.46
CA LEU A 55 -0.85 5.19 19.55
C LEU A 55 -1.16 5.59 18.10
N CYS A 56 -2.36 5.27 17.59
CA CYS A 56 -2.74 5.65 16.23
C CYS A 56 -2.56 7.15 15.99
N LYS A 57 -3.03 8.00 16.91
CA LYS A 57 -2.84 9.46 16.80
C LYS A 57 -1.37 9.87 16.82
N ALA A 58 -0.57 9.28 17.71
CA ALA A 58 0.86 9.58 17.85
C ALA A 58 1.69 9.18 16.62
N GLU A 59 1.19 8.23 15.84
CA GLU A 59 1.85 7.69 14.65
C GLU A 59 1.18 8.12 13.34
N PHE A 60 0.37 9.19 13.39
CA PHE A 60 -0.30 9.76 12.23
C PHE A 60 -1.18 8.73 11.49
N LEU A 61 -1.95 7.96 12.26
CA LEU A 61 -2.93 7.00 11.77
C LEU A 61 -4.33 7.43 12.21
N ASN A 62 -5.24 7.55 11.25
CA ASN A 62 -6.64 7.84 11.50
C ASN A 62 -7.31 6.62 12.15
N TYR A 63 -7.60 6.73 13.45
CA TYR A 63 -8.21 5.64 14.21
C TYR A 63 -9.56 5.17 13.64
N LEU A 64 -10.38 6.07 13.11
CA LEU A 64 -11.68 5.70 12.55
C LEU A 64 -11.52 4.87 11.27
N ARG A 65 -10.60 5.26 10.38
CA ARG A 65 -10.28 4.46 9.17
C ARG A 65 -9.67 3.11 9.52
N VAL A 66 -8.85 3.02 10.56
CA VAL A 66 -8.33 1.74 11.06
C VAL A 66 -9.47 0.84 11.54
N ARG A 67 -10.44 1.39 12.29
CA ARG A 67 -11.63 0.65 12.73
C ARG A 67 -12.48 0.19 11.54
N GLU A 68 -12.75 1.06 10.59
CA GLU A 68 -13.48 0.73 9.36
C GLU A 68 -12.79 -0.41 8.58
N TRP A 69 -11.46 -0.36 8.47
CA TRP A 69 -10.68 -1.43 7.85
C TRP A 69 -10.89 -2.77 8.56
N GLN A 70 -10.83 -2.77 9.89
CA GLN A 70 -11.02 -3.97 10.71
C GLN A 70 -12.42 -4.54 10.60
N ASP A 71 -13.42 -3.67 10.55
CA ASP A 71 -14.81 -4.05 10.42
C ASP A 71 -15.06 -4.68 9.03
N ILE A 72 -14.56 -4.07 7.95
CA ILE A 72 -14.66 -4.63 6.59
C ILE A 72 -13.94 -5.98 6.47
N TYR A 73 -12.73 -6.09 7.04
CA TYR A 73 -12.02 -7.38 7.06
C TYR A 73 -12.85 -8.46 7.75
N SER A 74 -13.46 -8.14 8.89
CA SER A 74 -14.29 -9.08 9.65
C SER A 74 -15.55 -9.47 8.87
N GLN A 75 -16.20 -8.51 8.22
CA GLN A 75 -17.38 -8.74 7.37
C GLN A 75 -17.04 -9.62 6.16
N LEU A 76 -15.94 -9.35 5.45
CA LEU A 76 -15.50 -10.15 4.31
C LEU A 76 -15.15 -11.58 4.73
N ARG A 77 -14.46 -11.74 5.86
CA ARG A 77 -14.14 -13.07 6.39
C ARG A 77 -15.40 -13.87 6.71
N GLN A 78 -16.39 -13.23 7.33
CA GLN A 78 -17.66 -13.86 7.67
C GLN A 78 -18.47 -14.23 6.42
N ALA A 79 -18.55 -13.33 5.44
CA ALA A 79 -19.33 -13.54 4.22
C ALA A 79 -18.74 -14.61 3.30
N LEU A 80 -17.41 -14.67 3.18
CA LEU A 80 -16.71 -15.60 2.30
C LEU A 80 -16.42 -16.96 2.96
N GLY A 81 -16.59 -17.08 4.27
CA GLY A 81 -16.30 -18.32 5.02
C GLY A 81 -14.81 -18.71 4.98
N VAL A 82 -13.92 -17.77 4.69
CA VAL A 82 -12.48 -18.05 4.53
C VAL A 82 -11.79 -18.18 5.88
N GLN A 83 -10.92 -19.18 5.98
CA GLN A 83 -10.04 -19.34 7.14
C GLN A 83 -8.72 -18.61 6.90
N PRO A 84 -8.23 -17.81 7.88
CA PRO A 84 -6.90 -17.23 7.80
C PRO A 84 -5.83 -18.31 7.72
N ASN A 85 -4.74 -18.02 7.01
CA ASN A 85 -3.59 -18.92 6.95
C ASN A 85 -3.02 -19.16 8.35
N SER A 86 -2.55 -20.39 8.60
CA SER A 86 -1.85 -20.75 9.85
C SER A 86 -0.42 -20.20 9.92
N ARG A 87 0.17 -19.87 8.77
CA ARG A 87 1.49 -19.28 8.61
C ARG A 87 1.39 -18.04 7.71
N PRO A 88 2.23 -17.02 7.92
CA PRO A 88 2.31 -15.89 6.99
C PRO A 88 2.55 -16.38 5.56
N ALA A 89 1.86 -15.77 4.60
CA ALA A 89 2.07 -16.07 3.19
C ALA A 89 3.35 -15.39 2.68
N GLU A 90 4.09 -16.07 1.82
CA GLU A 90 5.24 -15.47 1.14
C GLU A 90 4.76 -14.33 0.21
N PRO A 91 5.56 -13.26 0.01
CA PRO A 91 5.16 -12.14 -0.83
C PRO A 91 4.66 -12.57 -2.20
N GLN A 92 5.33 -13.54 -2.83
CA GLN A 92 4.92 -14.06 -4.14
C GLN A 92 3.49 -14.62 -4.15
N GLN A 93 3.07 -15.32 -3.09
CA GLN A 93 1.72 -15.88 -2.99
C GLN A 93 0.67 -14.77 -2.87
N VAL A 94 0.97 -13.71 -2.10
CA VAL A 94 0.11 -12.53 -1.97
C VAL A 94 -0.08 -11.87 -3.32
N HIS A 95 0.99 -11.58 -4.05
CA HIS A 95 0.90 -10.95 -5.38
C HIS A 95 0.18 -11.84 -6.40
N THR A 96 0.44 -13.14 -6.38
CA THR A 96 -0.25 -14.10 -7.27
C THR A 96 -1.76 -14.08 -7.03
N SER A 97 -2.20 -14.03 -5.77
CA SER A 97 -3.62 -13.94 -5.44
C SER A 97 -4.26 -12.63 -5.92
N LEU A 98 -3.53 -11.51 -5.81
CA LEU A 98 -3.97 -10.20 -6.28
C LEU A 98 -4.09 -10.16 -7.81
N LEU A 99 -3.14 -10.77 -8.53
CA LEU A 99 -3.12 -10.80 -9.99
C LEU A 99 -4.41 -11.39 -10.58
N VAL A 100 -4.99 -12.40 -9.93
CA VAL A 100 -6.25 -13.02 -10.40
C VAL A 100 -7.39 -12.00 -10.46
N GLY A 101 -7.44 -11.04 -9.53
CA GLY A 101 -8.45 -9.98 -9.49
C GLY A 101 -8.05 -8.71 -10.25
N LEU A 102 -6.77 -8.52 -10.53
CA LEU A 102 -6.18 -7.28 -11.06
C LEU A 102 -5.52 -7.44 -12.43
N LEU A 103 -5.95 -8.43 -13.24
CA LEU A 103 -5.37 -8.70 -14.57
C LEU A 103 -5.30 -7.46 -15.48
N SER A 104 -6.31 -6.59 -15.42
CA SER A 104 -6.35 -5.34 -16.20
C SER A 104 -5.45 -4.23 -15.66
N HIS A 105 -4.87 -4.39 -14.47
CA HIS A 105 -3.99 -3.41 -13.81
C HIS A 105 -2.51 -3.77 -13.92
N VAL A 106 -2.16 -4.74 -14.76
CA VAL A 106 -0.77 -5.04 -15.10
C VAL A 106 -0.31 -4.08 -16.20
N GLY A 107 0.89 -3.52 -16.06
CA GLY A 107 1.52 -2.71 -17.10
C GLY A 107 3.00 -2.96 -17.28
N VAL A 108 3.45 -2.70 -18.49
CA VAL A 108 4.86 -2.77 -18.91
C VAL A 108 5.41 -1.37 -19.11
N LYS A 109 6.66 -1.17 -18.71
CA LYS A 109 7.38 0.09 -18.91
C LYS A 109 7.40 0.44 -20.40
N ASP A 110 6.93 1.65 -20.75
CA ASP A 110 7.03 2.16 -22.10
C ASP A 110 8.50 2.52 -22.39
N VAL A 111 9.14 1.75 -23.26
CA VAL A 111 10.54 1.94 -23.66
C VAL A 111 10.74 3.12 -24.61
N MET A 112 9.68 3.80 -25.03
CA MET A 112 9.82 5.03 -25.80
C MET A 112 10.39 6.15 -24.91
N GLU A 113 11.69 6.43 -25.07
CA GLU A 113 12.36 7.58 -24.47
C GLU A 113 11.76 8.89 -25.01
N LYS A 114 10.79 9.46 -24.29
CA LYS A 114 10.39 10.85 -24.50
C LYS A 114 11.41 11.74 -23.80
N ARG A 115 12.30 12.43 -24.53
CA ARG A 115 13.13 13.49 -23.91
C ARG A 115 12.22 14.58 -23.34
N GLY A 116 12.35 14.88 -22.05
CA GLY A 116 11.65 16.01 -21.44
C GLY A 116 12.13 17.33 -22.04
N ALA A 117 11.20 18.23 -22.34
CA ALA A 117 11.49 19.52 -23.00
C ALA A 117 12.48 20.41 -22.22
N ASP A 118 12.62 20.19 -20.91
CA ASP A 118 13.41 21.04 -19.99
C ASP A 118 14.65 20.35 -19.38
N GLY A 119 15.16 19.27 -19.98
CA GLY A 119 16.33 18.54 -19.45
C GLY A 119 16.08 17.76 -18.15
N ARG A 120 14.84 17.78 -17.63
CA ARG A 120 14.41 16.91 -16.52
C ARG A 120 14.18 15.49 -17.00
N ARG A 121 14.50 14.51 -16.14
CA ARG A 121 14.14 13.11 -16.40
C ARG A 121 12.62 13.02 -16.57
N PRO A 122 12.13 12.42 -17.67
CA PRO A 122 10.71 12.28 -17.92
C PRO A 122 10.11 11.37 -16.85
N ILE A 123 8.84 11.61 -16.50
CA ILE A 123 8.09 10.63 -15.74
C ILE A 123 7.99 9.38 -16.61
N GLN A 124 8.47 8.27 -16.08
CA GLN A 124 8.41 7.00 -16.80
C GLN A 124 6.95 6.56 -16.92
N GLU A 125 6.50 6.42 -18.16
CA GLU A 125 5.16 5.92 -18.47
C GLU A 125 5.17 4.39 -18.61
N TYR A 126 4.02 3.79 -18.34
CA TYR A 126 3.73 2.37 -18.45
C TYR A 126 2.50 2.20 -19.33
N ILE A 127 2.50 1.12 -20.13
CA ILE A 127 1.39 0.69 -20.97
C ILE A 127 0.69 -0.46 -20.23
N GLY A 128 -0.55 -0.24 -19.84
CA GLY A 128 -1.43 -1.23 -19.23
C GLY A 128 -2.40 -1.86 -20.22
N ALA A 129 -3.33 -2.67 -19.69
CA ALA A 129 -4.39 -3.26 -20.50
C ALA A 129 -5.22 -2.19 -21.23
N ARG A 130 -5.71 -2.54 -22.43
CA ARG A 130 -6.53 -1.64 -23.28
C ARG A 130 -5.81 -0.34 -23.65
N ASN A 131 -4.48 -0.38 -23.78
CA ASN A 131 -3.63 0.78 -24.09
C ASN A 131 -3.73 1.92 -23.06
N ALA A 132 -4.12 1.63 -21.82
CA ALA A 132 -4.08 2.61 -20.74
C ALA A 132 -2.63 3.05 -20.51
N ARG A 133 -2.40 4.36 -20.41
CA ARG A 133 -1.09 4.92 -20.06
C ARG A 133 -1.14 5.44 -18.64
N PHE A 134 -0.15 5.07 -17.83
CA PHE A 134 -0.06 5.50 -16.45
C PHE A 134 1.41 5.65 -16.02
N ALA A 135 1.62 6.24 -14.85
CA ALA A 135 2.94 6.37 -14.23
C ALA A 135 2.87 5.93 -12.77
N ILE A 136 4.00 5.49 -12.22
CA ILE A 136 4.09 5.15 -10.80
C ILE A 136 3.96 6.42 -9.97
N PHE A 137 3.08 6.38 -8.96
CA PHE A 137 2.89 7.47 -8.03
C PHE A 137 4.21 7.81 -7.30
N PRO A 138 4.64 9.08 -7.17
CA PRO A 138 5.93 9.44 -6.59
C PRO A 138 6.17 8.94 -5.15
N GLY A 139 5.11 8.67 -4.40
CA GLY A 139 5.19 8.12 -3.03
C GLY A 139 5.35 6.60 -2.95
N SER A 140 5.31 5.89 -4.08
CA SER A 140 5.52 4.44 -4.16
C SER A 140 6.98 4.08 -3.85
N ALA A 141 7.21 2.92 -3.24
CA ALA A 141 8.55 2.34 -3.10
C ALA A 141 9.21 2.09 -4.47
N LEU A 142 8.40 1.84 -5.50
CA LEU A 142 8.85 1.51 -6.86
C LEU A 142 9.15 2.75 -7.72
N ALA A 143 8.82 3.96 -7.26
CA ALA A 143 8.98 5.19 -8.04
C ALA A 143 10.43 5.43 -8.49
N LYS A 144 11.41 5.01 -7.66
CA LYS A 144 12.84 5.08 -7.97
C LYS A 144 13.35 3.87 -8.76
N LYS A 145 12.87 2.66 -8.44
CA LYS A 145 13.33 1.39 -9.06
C LYS A 145 12.87 1.28 -10.52
N GLN A 146 11.66 1.76 -10.80
CA GLN A 146 11.05 1.77 -12.14
C GLN A 146 11.18 0.42 -12.87
N PRO A 147 10.62 -0.66 -12.29
CA PRO A 147 10.75 -2.01 -12.83
C PRO A 147 10.12 -2.12 -14.22
N GLN A 148 10.50 -3.16 -14.98
CA GLN A 148 9.96 -3.37 -16.32
C GLN A 148 8.46 -3.68 -16.31
N TRP A 149 7.98 -4.37 -15.27
CA TRP A 149 6.58 -4.75 -15.10
C TRP A 149 6.08 -4.32 -13.73
N VAL A 150 4.82 -3.89 -13.68
CA VAL A 150 4.12 -3.49 -12.45
C VAL A 150 2.68 -4.02 -12.48
N MET A 151 2.14 -4.23 -11.28
CA MET A 151 0.72 -4.42 -10.99
C MET A 151 0.34 -3.39 -9.93
#